data_AF-A0A2S7FBH7-F1
#
_entry.id   AF-A0A2S7FBH7-F1
#
_cell.length_a   1.000
_cell.length_b   1.000
_cell.length_c   1.000
_cell.angle_alpha   90.00
_cell.angle_beta   90.00
_cell.angle_gamma   90.00
#
_symmetry.space_group_name_H-M   'P 1'
#
loop_
_entity.id
_entity.type
_entity.pdbx_description
1 polymer ?
#
loop_
_entity_poly.entity_id
_entity_poly.type
_entity_poly.pdbx_seq_one_letter_code
_entity_poly.pdbx_strand_id
1 'polypeptide(L)'
;MGKTIIINLEKVNISGDVLDVGEKNLGIIYNLTKEAQEEMSLDYVNSESKIQLKNREYDACTFFFELNKVWTSIEKEKIIKEVYKYIKLGGEILIWDINKERGKVFNNKIKVILPKSNIKEFNFKNLNVITSSNIEETKKILEKYFNIEETKAWEDIFFLKREKIRDKC
;
A
#
# COMPACT_ATOMS: atom_id res chain seq x y z
N MET A 1 2.17 16.77 19.93
CA MET A 1 3.16 16.11 19.05
C MET A 1 2.96 14.61 19.21
N GLY A 2 2.71 13.88 18.12
CA GLY A 2 2.63 12.42 18.21
C GLY A 2 3.99 11.78 18.41
N LYS A 3 4.01 10.46 18.52
CA LYS A 3 5.23 9.66 18.69
C LYS A 3 5.99 9.53 17.37
N THR A 4 7.22 9.03 17.46
CA THR A 4 7.98 8.59 16.28
C THR A 4 7.75 7.10 16.09
N ILE A 5 7.16 6.71 14.96
CA ILE A 5 6.97 5.31 14.59
C ILE A 5 8.08 4.90 13.62
N ILE A 6 8.74 3.78 13.91
CA ILE A 6 9.82 3.24 13.11
C ILE A 6 9.28 2.13 12.20
N ILE A 7 9.57 2.22 10.91
CA ILE A 7 9.30 1.18 9.92
C ILE A 7 10.66 0.69 9.43
N ASN A 8 11.01 -0.55 9.76
CA ASN A 8 12.25 -1.14 9.28
C ASN A 8 12.00 -1.97 8.01
N LEU A 9 12.49 -1.45 6.89
CA LEU A 9 12.43 -2.05 5.56
C LEU A 9 13.81 -2.49 5.06
N GLU A 10 14.83 -2.55 5.93
CA GLU A 10 16.21 -2.88 5.55
C GLU A 10 16.34 -4.24 4.85
N LYS A 11 15.47 -5.19 5.24
CA LYS A 11 15.42 -6.54 4.67
C LYS A 11 14.27 -6.75 3.67
N VAL A 12 13.52 -5.70 3.35
CA VAL A 12 12.46 -5.76 2.34
C VAL A 12 13.10 -5.54 0.97
N ASN A 13 12.85 -6.46 0.05
CA ASN A 13 13.27 -6.37 -1.33
C ASN A 13 12.09 -6.76 -2.22
N ILE A 14 11.70 -5.85 -3.11
CA ILE A 14 10.64 -6.08 -4.08
C ILE A 14 11.31 -6.28 -5.44
N SER A 15 11.09 -7.44 -6.03
CA SER A 15 11.69 -7.83 -7.32
C SER A 15 10.67 -7.74 -8.45
N GLY A 16 11.16 -7.59 -9.69
CA GLY A 16 10.31 -7.44 -10.86
C GLY A 16 9.78 -6.03 -11.07
N ASP A 17 8.86 -5.91 -12.02
CA ASP A 17 8.17 -4.67 -12.35
C ASP A 17 7.20 -4.30 -11.23
N VAL A 18 7.29 -3.06 -10.74
CA VAL A 18 6.47 -2.60 -9.60
C VAL A 18 5.51 -1.49 -10.02
N LEU A 19 4.23 -1.69 -9.69
CA LEU A 19 3.19 -0.67 -9.72
C LEU A 19 3.07 -0.01 -8.35
N ASP A 20 3.60 1.20 -8.20
CA ASP A 20 3.44 1.98 -6.96
C ASP A 20 2.17 2.83 -7.02
N VAL A 21 1.20 2.51 -6.16
CA VAL A 21 -0.10 3.16 -6.12
C VAL A 21 -0.14 4.16 -4.98
N GLY A 22 -0.21 5.44 -5.31
CA GLY A 22 -0.21 6.52 -4.33
C GLY A 22 0.27 7.85 -4.86
N GLU A 23 0.39 8.82 -3.94
CA GLU A 23 1.17 10.02 -4.19
C GLU A 23 2.67 9.70 -4.04
N LYS A 24 3.56 10.60 -4.48
CA LYS A 24 5.01 10.40 -4.37
C LYS A 24 5.41 10.04 -2.93
N ASN A 25 5.71 8.77 -2.70
CA ASN A 25 6.06 8.16 -1.40
C ASN A 25 7.46 8.56 -0.90
N LEU A 26 7.90 9.81 -1.16
CA LEU A 26 9.25 10.32 -0.91
C LEU A 26 10.35 9.42 -1.50
N GLY A 27 10.05 8.62 -2.52
CA GLY A 27 10.93 7.61 -3.10
C GLY A 27 11.22 6.42 -2.17
N ILE A 28 10.37 6.12 -1.19
CA ILE A 28 10.52 4.94 -0.31
C ILE A 28 10.49 3.66 -1.14
N ILE A 29 9.44 3.46 -1.94
CA ILE A 29 9.29 2.26 -2.78
C ILE A 29 10.45 2.11 -3.77
N TYR A 30 10.86 3.21 -4.42
CA TYR A 30 12.05 3.23 -5.28
C TYR A 30 13.32 2.68 -4.62
N ASN A 31 13.50 2.85 -3.31
CA ASN A 31 14.66 2.33 -2.59
C ASN A 31 14.53 0.83 -2.23
N LEU A 32 13.35 0.25 -2.35
CA LEU A 32 13.07 -1.17 -2.12
C LEU A 32 13.14 -2.01 -3.41
N THR A 33 13.12 -1.35 -4.57
CA THR A 33 13.14 -1.96 -5.90
C THR A 33 14.50 -1.80 -6.56
N LYS A 34 14.95 -2.82 -7.29
CA LYS A 34 16.18 -2.75 -8.12
C LYS A 34 15.89 -2.51 -9.60
N GLU A 35 14.62 -2.56 -10.00
CA GLU A 35 14.14 -2.69 -11.37
C GLU A 35 13.18 -1.54 -11.73
N ALA A 36 12.54 -1.61 -12.90
CA ALA A 36 11.67 -0.54 -13.40
C ALA A 36 10.42 -0.37 -12.52
N GLN A 37 10.10 0.88 -12.19
CA GLN A 37 8.93 1.25 -11.39
C GLN A 37 8.02 2.16 -12.21
N GLU A 38 6.71 1.91 -12.16
CA GLU A 38 5.68 2.81 -12.67
C GLU A 38 4.82 3.32 -11.51
N GLU A 39 4.56 4.63 -11.49
CA GLU A 39 3.75 5.29 -10.46
C GLU A 39 2.33 5.53 -10.98
N MET A 40 1.33 5.25 -10.14
CA MET A 40 -0.08 5.47 -10.41
C MET A 40 -0.74 6.19 -9.23
N SER A 41 -1.47 7.29 -9.46
CA SER A 41 -2.21 7.94 -8.37
C SER A 41 -3.56 7.26 -8.13
N LEU A 42 -4.04 7.32 -6.89
CA LEU A 42 -5.35 6.77 -6.50
C LEU A 42 -6.53 7.38 -7.28
N ASP A 43 -6.46 8.67 -7.60
CA ASP A 43 -7.50 9.35 -8.38
C ASP A 43 -7.66 8.72 -9.77
N TYR A 44 -6.55 8.28 -10.38
CA TYR A 44 -6.59 7.57 -11.67
C TYR A 44 -7.08 6.12 -11.55
N VAL A 45 -6.91 5.46 -10.39
CA VAL A 45 -7.51 4.12 -10.15
C VAL A 45 -9.04 4.22 -10.10
N ASN A 46 -9.55 5.33 -9.57
CA ASN A 46 -10.98 5.55 -9.36
C ASN A 46 -11.70 6.18 -10.58
N SER A 47 -10.98 6.73 -11.55
CA SER A 47 -11.59 7.32 -12.74
C SER A 47 -11.84 6.27 -13.83
N GLU A 48 -12.97 6.38 -14.54
CA GLU A 48 -13.30 5.51 -15.69
C GLU A 48 -12.33 5.66 -16.88
N SER A 49 -11.41 6.64 -16.81
CA SER A 49 -10.30 6.74 -17.73
C SER A 49 -9.34 5.57 -17.49
N LYS A 50 -9.46 4.52 -18.30
CA LYS A 50 -8.43 3.48 -18.41
C LYS A 50 -7.09 4.18 -18.62
N ILE A 51 -6.27 4.23 -17.57
CA ILE A 51 -4.87 4.58 -17.74
C ILE A 51 -4.37 3.66 -18.86
N GLN A 52 -3.67 4.20 -19.85
CA GLN A 52 -2.96 3.41 -20.83
C GLN A 52 -1.77 2.70 -20.15
N LEU A 53 -2.00 1.95 -19.08
CA LEU A 53 -1.12 0.88 -18.67
C LEU A 53 -1.20 -0.14 -19.79
N LYS A 54 -0.30 0.00 -20.76
CA LYS A 54 -0.26 -0.76 -22.00
C LYS A 54 -0.22 -2.26 -21.73
N ASN A 55 -1.35 -2.95 -21.55
CA ASN A 55 -1.44 -4.41 -21.41
C ASN A 55 -0.29 -5.02 -20.58
N ARG A 56 0.19 -4.31 -19.55
CA ARG A 56 1.38 -4.67 -18.79
C ARG A 56 0.89 -5.12 -17.43
N GLU A 57 1.33 -6.31 -17.06
CA GLU A 57 1.14 -6.84 -15.72
C GLU A 57 2.43 -6.64 -14.92
N TYR A 58 2.29 -6.41 -13.62
CA TYR A 58 3.38 -6.12 -12.68
C TYR A 58 3.58 -7.32 -11.75
N ASP A 59 4.83 -7.52 -11.34
CA ASP A 59 5.21 -8.55 -10.38
C ASP A 59 4.80 -8.16 -8.95
N ALA A 60 4.76 -6.85 -8.66
CA ALA A 60 4.28 -6.35 -7.38
C ALA A 60 3.47 -5.05 -7.53
N CYS A 61 2.51 -4.86 -6.63
CA CYS A 61 1.79 -3.62 -6.43
C CYS A 61 1.97 -3.13 -4.98
N THR A 62 2.33 -1.86 -4.80
CA THR A 62 2.56 -1.28 -3.47
C THR A 62 1.56 -0.20 -3.12
N PHE A 63 1.13 -0.17 -1.86
CA PHE A 63 0.42 0.95 -1.25
C PHE A 63 1.19 1.35 0.01
N PHE A 64 1.64 2.60 0.08
CA PHE A 64 2.40 3.10 1.24
C PHE A 64 1.71 4.32 1.84
N PHE A 65 0.93 4.11 2.91
CA PHE A 65 0.06 5.10 3.54
C PHE A 65 -1.00 5.73 2.62
N GLU A 66 -1.62 4.90 1.79
CA GLU A 66 -2.55 5.37 0.76
C GLU A 66 -4.01 4.99 1.01
N LEU A 67 -4.31 3.74 1.42
CA LEU A 67 -5.69 3.30 1.60
C LEU A 67 -6.40 3.99 2.78
N ASN A 68 -5.67 4.50 3.77
CA ASN A 68 -6.26 5.30 4.87
C ASN A 68 -6.91 6.61 4.42
N LYS A 69 -6.57 7.10 3.22
CA LYS A 69 -7.18 8.31 2.63
C LYS A 69 -8.59 8.01 2.08
N VAL A 70 -8.88 6.75 1.78
CA VAL A 70 -10.13 6.28 1.19
C VAL A 70 -11.22 6.15 2.27
N TRP A 71 -12.40 6.70 1.99
CA TRP A 71 -13.45 6.88 3.01
C TRP A 71 -14.19 5.60 3.36
N THR A 72 -14.53 4.78 2.36
CA THR A 72 -15.35 3.59 2.57
C THR A 72 -14.62 2.30 2.19
N SER A 73 -14.98 1.20 2.84
CA SER A 73 -14.46 -0.14 2.51
C SER A 73 -14.83 -0.55 1.08
N ILE A 74 -15.98 -0.09 0.57
CA ILE A 74 -16.43 -0.35 -0.81
C ILE A 74 -15.50 0.32 -1.82
N GLU A 75 -15.11 1.58 -1.59
CA GLU A 75 -14.16 2.28 -2.44
C GLU A 75 -12.77 1.63 -2.37
N LYS A 76 -12.30 1.24 -1.18
CA LYS A 76 -11.05 0.48 -1.04
C LYS A 76 -11.09 -0.82 -1.85
N GLU A 77 -12.21 -1.53 -1.79
CA GLU A 77 -12.39 -2.75 -2.58
C GLU A 77 -12.40 -2.49 -4.09
N LYS A 78 -13.02 -1.40 -4.55
CA LYS A 78 -12.96 -1.01 -5.97
C LYS A 78 -11.52 -0.75 -6.42
N ILE A 79 -10.75 0.01 -5.63
CA ILE A 79 -9.33 0.30 -5.89
C ILE A 79 -8.54 -1.01 -5.96
N ILE A 80 -8.68 -1.87 -4.94
CA ILE A 80 -7.98 -3.16 -4.87
C ILE A 80 -8.35 -4.05 -6.06
N LYS A 81 -9.64 -4.09 -6.44
CA LYS A 81 -10.11 -4.86 -7.60
C LYS A 81 -9.57 -4.30 -8.92
N GLU A 82 -9.42 -2.99 -9.04
CA GLU A 82 -8.86 -2.37 -10.24
C GLU A 82 -7.38 -2.69 -10.38
N VAL A 83 -6.57 -2.48 -9.32
CA VAL A 83 -5.13 -2.76 -9.37
C VAL A 83 -4.84 -4.25 -9.55
N TYR A 84 -5.70 -5.13 -9.03
CA TYR A 84 -5.60 -6.58 -9.22
C TYR A 84 -5.56 -7.01 -10.70
N LYS A 85 -6.18 -6.26 -11.61
CA LYS A 85 -6.16 -6.53 -13.05
C LYS A 85 -4.77 -6.34 -13.67
N TYR A 86 -3.92 -5.56 -13.01
CA TYR A 86 -2.57 -5.26 -13.49
C TYR A 86 -1.52 -6.09 -12.73
N ILE A 87 -1.88 -6.95 -11.78
CA ILE A 87 -0.91 -7.81 -11.08
C ILE A 87 -0.86 -9.17 -11.79
N LYS A 88 0.35 -9.68 -12.06
CA LYS A 88 0.55 -11.02 -12.65
C LYS A 88 0.02 -12.12 -11.76
N LEU A 89 -0.29 -13.27 -12.33
CA LEU A 89 -0.43 -14.51 -11.55
C LEU A 89 0.91 -14.83 -10.85
N GLY A 90 0.87 -15.11 -9.55
CA GLY A 90 2.04 -15.22 -8.67
C GLY A 90 2.60 -13.86 -8.19
N GLY A 91 2.06 -12.75 -8.69
CA GLY A 91 2.46 -11.41 -8.28
C GLY A 91 1.89 -11.02 -6.91
N GLU A 92 2.49 -10.01 -6.29
CA GLU A 92 2.24 -9.65 -4.90
C GLU A 92 1.57 -8.29 -4.76
N ILE A 93 0.75 -8.12 -3.71
CA ILE A 93 0.32 -6.80 -3.23
C ILE A 93 0.87 -6.58 -1.82
N LEU A 94 1.54 -5.44 -1.65
CA LEU A 94 2.21 -5.03 -0.42
C LEU A 94 1.60 -3.73 0.08
N ILE A 95 1.07 -3.74 1.30
CA ILE A 95 0.36 -2.59 1.87
C ILE A 95 0.96 -2.25 3.22
N TRP A 96 1.56 -1.06 3.32
CA TRP A 96 1.88 -0.42 4.60
C TRP A 96 0.85 0.67 4.85
N ASP A 97 0.11 0.59 5.96
CA ASP A 97 -0.88 1.63 6.26
C ASP A 97 -1.08 1.82 7.76
N ILE A 98 -1.74 2.92 8.13
CA ILE A 98 -2.08 3.21 9.52
C ILE A 98 -3.25 2.34 9.98
N ASN A 99 -3.22 1.94 11.26
CA ASN A 99 -4.36 1.36 11.95
C ASN A 99 -5.03 2.45 12.79
N LYS A 100 -6.10 3.05 12.26
CA LYS A 100 -6.78 4.22 12.82
C LYS A 100 -8.29 3.97 12.89
N GLU A 101 -8.82 3.96 14.10
CA GLU A 101 -10.26 3.87 14.34
C GLU A 101 -10.98 5.18 14.02
N ARG A 102 -12.30 5.10 13.79
CA ARG A 102 -13.17 6.26 13.63
C ARG A 102 -13.17 7.10 14.92
N GLY A 103 -13.21 8.42 14.77
CA GLY A 103 -13.13 9.38 15.88
C GLY A 103 -11.70 9.69 16.33
N LYS A 104 -10.69 8.92 15.89
CA LYS A 104 -9.28 9.18 16.16
C LYS A 104 -8.59 9.88 14.99
N VAL A 105 -7.55 10.63 15.32
CA VAL A 105 -6.61 11.21 14.36
C VAL A 105 -5.29 10.47 14.42
N PHE A 106 -4.55 10.49 13.32
CA PHE A 106 -3.16 10.05 13.25
C PHE A 106 -2.29 11.26 12.92
N ASN A 107 -1.29 11.55 13.75
CA ASN A 107 -0.37 12.66 13.54
C ASN A 107 0.97 12.32 14.19
N ASN A 108 1.76 11.49 13.50
CA ASN A 108 3.00 10.94 14.01
C ASN A 108 4.17 11.27 13.08
N LYS A 109 5.38 11.27 13.65
CA LYS A 109 6.59 11.26 12.84
C LYS A 109 6.85 9.83 12.39
N ILE A 110 7.11 9.62 11.11
CA ILE A 110 7.49 8.33 10.55
C ILE A 110 8.98 8.36 10.28
N LYS A 111 9.68 7.31 10.73
CA LYS A 111 11.08 7.03 10.39
C LYS A 111 11.16 5.70 9.66
N VAL A 112 11.57 5.73 8.41
CA VAL A 112 11.72 4.54 7.57
C VAL A 112 13.20 4.23 7.43
N ILE A 113 13.60 3.04 7.90
CA ILE A 113 14.94 2.49 7.71
C ILE A 113 14.90 1.67 6.42
N LEU A 114 15.63 2.11 5.40
CA LEU A 114 15.70 1.50 4.09
C LEU A 114 16.96 0.63 3.96
N PRO A 115 17.06 -0.19 2.90
CA PRO A 115 18.28 -0.91 2.58
C PRO A 115 19.52 0.01 2.52
N LYS A 116 20.70 -0.55 2.81
CA LYS A 116 21.98 0.19 2.88
C LYS A 116 21.97 1.31 3.94
N SER A 117 21.18 1.15 4.99
CA SER A 117 21.07 2.09 6.12
C SER A 117 20.64 3.51 5.74
N ASN A 118 19.96 3.67 4.59
CA ASN A 118 19.34 4.95 4.24
C ASN A 118 18.13 5.20 5.15
N ILE A 119 17.98 6.42 5.66
CA ILE A 119 16.90 6.77 6.59
C ILE A 119 16.08 7.90 5.97
N LYS A 120 14.76 7.70 5.90
CA LYS A 120 13.80 8.75 5.53
C LYS A 120 12.91 9.09 6.72
N GLU A 121 12.76 10.38 6.98
CA GLU A 121 11.92 10.87 8.07
C GLU A 121 10.93 11.91 7.56
N PHE A 122 9.67 11.79 7.96
CA PHE A 122 8.62 12.72 7.59
C PHE A 122 7.50 12.73 8.64
N ASN A 123 6.71 13.79 8.66
CA ASN A 123 5.49 13.83 9.47
C ASN A 123 4.32 13.31 8.63
N PHE A 124 3.62 12.29 9.13
CA PHE A 124 2.42 11.78 8.48
C PHE A 124 1.18 12.12 9.28
N LYS A 125 0.16 12.64 8.59
CA LYS A 125 -1.07 13.13 9.20
C LYS A 125 -2.29 12.59 8.47
N ASN A 126 -3.18 11.95 9.22
CA ASN A 126 -4.56 11.72 8.85
C ASN A 126 -5.44 12.33 9.95
N LEU A 127 -5.90 13.56 9.72
CA LEU A 127 -6.71 14.33 10.68
C LEU A 127 -8.21 14.10 10.50
N ASN A 128 -8.60 13.37 9.47
CA ASN A 128 -10.00 13.10 9.20
C ASN A 128 -10.53 12.09 10.23
N VAL A 129 -11.44 12.53 11.08
CA VAL A 129 -12.04 11.69 12.13
C VAL A 129 -13.13 10.76 11.62
N ILE A 130 -13.64 11.00 10.40
CA ILE A 130 -14.68 10.20 9.77
C ILE A 130 -14.08 8.93 9.17
N THR A 131 -12.91 9.03 8.55
CA THR A 131 -12.23 7.88 7.94
C THR A 131 -11.75 6.91 8.99
N SER A 132 -11.75 5.63 8.64
CA SER A 132 -11.05 4.59 9.40
C SER A 132 -10.15 3.78 8.47
N SER A 133 -9.04 3.32 9.02
CA SER A 133 -8.15 2.38 8.36
C SER A 133 -7.91 1.25 9.34
N ASN A 134 -8.30 0.04 8.98
CA ASN A 134 -8.26 -1.10 9.89
C ASN A 134 -7.67 -2.29 9.14
N ILE A 135 -6.65 -2.90 9.75
CA ILE A 135 -5.99 -4.09 9.23
C ILE A 135 -6.98 -5.22 8.92
N GLU A 136 -7.98 -5.46 9.77
CA GLU A 136 -8.95 -6.54 9.60
C GLU A 136 -9.93 -6.26 8.45
N GLU A 137 -10.28 -4.99 8.23
CA GLU A 137 -11.09 -4.60 7.07
C GLU A 137 -10.30 -4.81 5.77
N THR A 138 -9.08 -4.27 5.69
CA THR A 138 -8.23 -4.39 4.52
C THR A 138 -7.90 -5.85 4.22
N LYS A 139 -7.62 -6.65 5.26
CA LYS A 139 -7.40 -8.09 5.15
C LYS A 139 -8.61 -8.81 4.55
N LYS A 140 -9.83 -8.57 5.05
CA LYS A 140 -11.06 -9.16 4.50
C LYS A 140 -11.30 -8.80 3.05
N ILE A 141 -10.95 -7.58 2.63
CA ILE A 141 -11.04 -7.18 1.22
C ILE A 141 -10.02 -7.98 0.39
N LEU A 142 -8.76 -8.04 0.83
CA LEU A 142 -7.70 -8.76 0.10
C LEU A 142 -7.97 -10.25 -0.02
N GLU A 143 -8.48 -10.91 1.02
CA GLU A 143 -8.81 -12.35 1.03
C GLU A 143 -9.83 -12.75 -0.05
N LYS A 144 -10.61 -11.80 -0.57
CA LYS A 144 -11.49 -12.06 -1.71
C LYS A 144 -10.65 -12.35 -2.97
N TYR A 145 -9.51 -11.69 -3.15
CA TYR A 145 -8.75 -11.66 -4.42
C TYR A 145 -7.39 -12.37 -4.34
N PHE A 146 -6.77 -12.41 -3.17
CA PHE A 146 -5.40 -12.88 -2.95
C PHE A 146 -5.31 -13.89 -1.79
N ASN A 147 -4.24 -14.68 -1.78
CA ASN A 147 -3.89 -15.55 -0.66
C ASN A 147 -3.05 -14.82 0.39
N ILE A 148 -3.14 -15.28 1.64
CA ILE A 148 -2.38 -14.75 2.77
C ILE A 148 -0.92 -15.20 2.68
N GLU A 149 0.01 -14.24 2.70
CA GLU A 149 1.44 -14.51 2.83
C GLU A 149 1.99 -13.95 4.14
N GLU A 150 1.81 -12.65 4.40
CA GLU A 150 2.35 -12.01 5.60
C GLU A 150 1.40 -10.97 6.20
N THR A 151 1.27 -10.95 7.52
CA THR A 151 0.55 -9.91 8.26
C THR A 151 1.36 -9.50 9.47
N LYS A 152 1.67 -8.22 9.56
CA LYS A 152 2.32 -7.61 10.72
C LYS A 152 1.52 -6.40 11.17
N ALA A 153 1.41 -6.21 12.47
CA ALA A 153 0.89 -5.00 13.07
C ALA A 153 1.86 -4.58 14.17
N TRP A 154 2.20 -3.31 14.21
CA TRP A 154 3.02 -2.75 15.28
C TRP A 154 2.61 -1.30 15.48
N GLU A 155 2.41 -0.94 16.75
CA GLU A 155 1.89 0.37 17.09
C GLU A 155 0.59 0.70 16.33
N ASP A 156 0.55 1.83 15.63
CA ASP A 156 -0.60 2.32 14.89
C ASP A 156 -0.41 2.11 13.38
N ILE A 157 0.39 1.12 12.98
CA ILE A 157 0.71 0.77 11.59
C ILE A 157 0.54 -0.74 11.39
N PHE A 158 0.15 -1.12 10.18
CA PHE A 158 0.18 -2.51 9.74
C PHE A 158 0.89 -2.67 8.41
N PHE A 159 1.32 -3.91 8.16
CA PHE A 159 1.82 -4.41 6.90
C PHE A 159 1.04 -5.66 6.48
N LEU A 160 0.62 -5.70 5.22
CA LEU A 160 0.00 -6.86 4.59
C LEU A 160 0.76 -7.19 3.31
N LYS A 161 1.15 -8.46 3.16
CA LYS A 161 1.66 -9.04 1.92
C LYS A 161 0.74 -10.16 1.46
N ARG A 162 0.32 -10.15 0.21
CA ARG A 162 -0.61 -11.14 -0.36
C ARG A 162 -0.22 -11.50 -1.78
N GLU A 163 -0.46 -12.74 -2.16
CA GLU A 163 -0.12 -13.27 -3.49
C GLU A 163 -1.37 -13.49 -4.34
N LYS A 164 -1.32 -13.12 -5.62
CA LYS A 164 -2.37 -13.40 -6.61
C LYS A 164 -2.19 -14.83 -7.12
N ILE A 165 -3.03 -15.75 -6.69
CA ILE A 165 -2.92 -17.19 -7.05
C ILE A 165 -3.92 -17.67 -8.10
N ARG A 166 -4.82 -16.79 -8.55
CA ARG A 166 -5.78 -17.09 -9.62
C ARG A 166 -6.08 -15.81 -10.37
N ASP A 167 -6.45 -15.94 -11.63
CA ASP A 167 -7.24 -14.91 -12.30
C ASP A 167 -8.70 -15.12 -11.91
N LYS A 168 -9.32 -14.10 -11.33
CA LYS A 168 -10.77 -14.08 -11.19
C LYS A 168 -11.36 -13.75 -12.55
N CYS A 169 -12.12 -14.70 -13.09
CA CYS A 169 -13.01 -14.54 -14.23
C CYS A 169 -13.85 -13.27 -14.15
#